data_AF-A0A920PSW7-F1
#
_entry.id   AF-A0A920PSW7-F1
#
_cell.length_a   1.000
_cell.length_b   1.000
_cell.length_c   1.000
_cell.angle_alpha   90.00
_cell.angle_beta   90.00
_cell.angle_gamma   90.00
#
_symmetry.space_group_name_H-M   'P 1'
#
loop_
_entity.id
_entity.type
_entity.pdbx_description
1 polymer ?
#
loop_
_entity_poly.entity_id
_entity_poly.type
_entity_poly.pdbx_seq_one_letter_code
_entity_poly.pdbx_strand_id
1 'polypeptide(L)'
;MAVTNTPIPAGPRTTKGIHRAWFILAILATAQITAQSISMSAGIMVAPLNDPDGPFGWNIGMIAAGLSTYYVCGAIVSPITGMLGDRYGARPLMFACGLLYMTSMILVGTITHLWQFFLYFGVMLSITQSLAMVPLLASVSGWFKVKLGLATGILWAAGGIGAATIAPSVANLLDAVGWQSTFTIIGVAGGGTLTLLTVFFRSKPADANLMAFGATPQMMFPRWFEVRK
;
A
#
# COMPACT_ATOMS: atom_id res chain seq x y z
N MET A 1 -10.02 54.97 -13.65
CA MET A 1 -10.78 53.94 -12.93
C MET A 1 -11.62 53.17 -13.93
N ALA A 2 -11.32 51.89 -14.15
CA ALA A 2 -12.23 50.89 -14.70
C ALA A 2 -11.60 49.52 -14.40
N VAL A 3 -11.95 48.94 -13.26
CA VAL A 3 -11.56 47.56 -12.92
C VAL A 3 -12.46 46.65 -13.75
N THR A 4 -11.90 46.09 -14.81
CA THR A 4 -12.58 45.05 -15.60
C THR A 4 -12.67 43.78 -14.76
N ASN A 5 -13.80 43.60 -14.10
CA ASN A 5 -14.18 42.37 -13.42
C ASN A 5 -14.34 41.25 -14.48
N THR A 6 -13.25 40.58 -14.85
CA THR A 6 -13.36 39.32 -15.56
C THR A 6 -14.02 38.31 -14.61
N PRO A 7 -15.19 37.74 -14.95
CA PRO A 7 -15.83 36.75 -14.10
C PRO A 7 -14.89 35.56 -13.92
N ILE A 8 -14.56 35.27 -12.67
CA ILE A 8 -13.81 34.07 -12.29
C ILE A 8 -14.59 32.87 -12.84
N PRO A 9 -13.95 31.96 -13.62
CA PRO A 9 -14.63 30.77 -14.10
C PRO A 9 -15.18 30.01 -12.90
N ALA A 10 -16.50 29.81 -12.87
CA ALA A 10 -17.18 29.15 -11.77
C ALA A 10 -16.51 27.79 -11.51
N GLY A 11 -15.86 27.64 -10.36
CA GLY A 11 -15.26 26.38 -9.93
C GLY A 11 -16.30 25.26 -9.98
N PRO A 12 -15.89 24.02 -10.29
CA PRO A 12 -16.83 22.91 -10.48
C PRO A 12 -17.70 22.78 -9.23
N ARG A 13 -19.01 22.85 -9.46
CA ARG A 13 -20.05 22.75 -8.43
C ARG A 13 -19.81 21.49 -7.62
N THR A 14 -19.65 21.63 -6.31
CA THR A 14 -19.71 20.50 -5.37
C THR A 14 -21.12 19.92 -5.41
N THR A 15 -21.35 18.98 -6.33
CA THR A 15 -22.59 18.20 -6.36
C THR A 15 -22.65 17.38 -5.08
N LYS A 16 -23.79 17.43 -4.38
CA LYS A 16 -24.13 16.65 -3.18
C LYS A 16 -24.12 15.13 -3.46
N GLY A 17 -22.94 14.55 -3.68
CA GLY A 17 -22.71 13.13 -3.86
C GLY A 17 -21.44 12.70 -3.14
N ILE A 18 -21.30 11.40 -2.87
CA ILE A 18 -20.12 10.81 -2.22
C ILE A 18 -18.87 11.27 -2.98
N HIS A 19 -18.03 12.08 -2.31
CA HIS A 19 -16.83 12.66 -2.93
C HIS A 19 -15.89 11.54 -3.39
N ARG A 20 -15.27 11.66 -4.58
CA ARG A 20 -14.31 10.68 -5.12
C ARG A 20 -13.16 10.33 -4.17
N ALA A 21 -12.92 11.16 -3.16
CA ALA A 21 -11.99 10.90 -2.06
C ALA A 21 -12.30 9.59 -1.30
N TRP A 22 -13.58 9.24 -1.12
CA TRP A 22 -13.98 7.99 -0.46
C TRP A 22 -13.77 6.75 -1.33
N PHE A 23 -13.96 6.89 -2.64
CA PHE A 23 -13.65 5.81 -3.60
C PHE A 23 -12.14 5.53 -3.63
N ILE A 24 -11.32 6.58 -3.60
CA ILE A 24 -9.87 6.45 -3.52
C ILE A 24 -9.44 5.89 -2.18
N LEU A 25 -10.12 6.25 -1.09
CA LEU A 25 -9.90 5.62 0.22
C LEU A 25 -10.19 4.12 0.19
N ALA A 26 -11.22 3.67 -0.52
CA ALA A 26 -11.51 2.25 -0.70
C ALA A 26 -10.39 1.53 -1.48
N ILE A 27 -9.87 2.15 -2.54
CA ILE A 27 -8.71 1.61 -3.28
C ILE A 27 -7.48 1.54 -2.37
N LEU A 28 -7.21 2.61 -1.63
CA LEU A 28 -6.11 2.65 -0.67
C LEU A 28 -6.28 1.58 0.42
N ALA A 29 -7.50 1.35 0.89
CA ALA A 29 -7.82 0.30 1.83
C ALA A 29 -7.51 -1.09 1.27
N THR A 30 -7.88 -1.37 0.02
CA THR A 30 -7.50 -2.65 -0.62
C THR A 30 -5.99 -2.82 -0.72
N ALA A 31 -5.25 -1.77 -1.08
CA ALA A 31 -3.79 -1.81 -1.09
C ALA A 31 -3.20 -2.02 0.30
N GLN A 32 -3.79 -1.41 1.34
CA GLN A 32 -3.38 -1.60 2.73
C GLN A 32 -3.63 -3.04 3.18
N ILE A 33 -4.79 -3.61 2.86
CA ILE A 33 -5.13 -5.01 3.17
C ILE A 33 -4.08 -5.96 2.58
N THR A 34 -3.67 -5.76 1.32
CA THR A 34 -2.61 -6.56 0.69
C THR A 34 -1.26 -6.38 1.40
N ALA A 35 -0.92 -5.17 1.84
CA ALA A 35 0.30 -4.92 2.61
C ALA A 35 0.28 -5.64 3.97
N GLN A 36 -0.88 -5.72 4.65
CA GLN A 36 -1.01 -6.46 5.91
C GLN A 36 -0.98 -7.98 5.71
N SER A 37 -1.38 -8.46 4.52
CA SER A 37 -1.22 -9.87 4.18
C SER A 37 0.24 -10.32 4.20
N ILE A 38 1.22 -9.43 3.91
CA ILE A 38 2.66 -9.73 4.03
C ILE A 38 3.02 -10.04 5.48
N SER A 39 2.63 -9.15 6.40
CA SER A 39 2.90 -9.31 7.83
C SER A 39 2.23 -10.56 8.40
N MET A 40 0.99 -10.87 7.98
CA MET A 40 0.27 -12.09 8.38
C MET A 40 0.94 -13.36 7.82
N SER A 41 1.38 -13.31 6.57
CA SER A 41 2.09 -14.42 5.92
C SER A 41 3.34 -14.83 6.71
N ALA A 42 4.04 -13.85 7.29
CA ALA A 42 5.18 -14.08 8.17
C ALA A 42 4.84 -15.02 9.34
N GLY A 43 3.70 -14.80 9.99
CA GLY A 43 3.24 -15.60 11.13
C GLY A 43 2.76 -16.98 10.70
N ILE A 44 2.03 -17.07 9.58
CA ILE A 44 1.49 -18.33 9.07
C ILE A 44 2.59 -19.26 8.57
N MET A 45 3.72 -18.74 8.07
CA MET A 45 4.88 -19.56 7.68
C MET A 45 5.58 -20.24 8.86
N VAL A 46 5.44 -19.74 10.09
CA VAL A 46 6.19 -20.28 11.25
C VAL A 46 5.81 -21.74 11.53
N ALA A 47 4.52 -22.06 11.51
CA ALA A 47 4.04 -23.42 11.79
C ALA A 47 4.56 -24.47 10.77
N PRO A 48 4.38 -24.30 9.44
CA PRO A 48 4.87 -25.28 8.46
C PRO A 48 6.40 -25.33 8.32
N LEU A 49 7.13 -24.25 8.65
CA LEU A 49 8.61 -24.25 8.62
C LEU A 49 9.23 -24.89 9.88
N ASN A 50 8.53 -24.82 11.01
CA ASN A 50 8.99 -25.39 12.28
C ASN A 50 8.59 -26.85 12.47
N ASP A 51 7.73 -27.40 11.59
CA ASP A 51 7.23 -28.76 11.70
C ASP A 51 8.39 -29.79 11.75
N PRO A 52 8.54 -30.54 12.87
CA PRO A 52 9.61 -31.53 13.07
C PRO A 52 9.53 -32.72 12.10
N ASP A 53 8.30 -33.07 11.66
CA ASP A 53 8.05 -34.15 10.70
C ASP A 53 7.96 -33.61 9.25
N GLY A 54 8.07 -32.29 9.09
CA GLY A 54 8.06 -31.60 7.81
C GLY A 54 9.44 -31.57 7.13
N PRO A 55 9.51 -31.14 5.85
CA PRO A 55 10.74 -31.15 5.05
C PRO A 55 11.84 -30.17 5.53
N PHE A 56 11.59 -29.34 6.55
CA PHE A 56 12.51 -28.29 7.00
C PHE A 56 12.99 -28.45 8.44
N GLY A 57 12.08 -28.68 9.41
CA GLY A 57 12.42 -28.81 10.83
C GLY A 57 13.21 -27.62 11.41
N TRP A 58 12.99 -26.39 10.90
CA TRP A 58 13.81 -25.24 11.27
C TRP A 58 13.47 -24.73 12.67
N ASN A 59 14.50 -24.38 13.43
CA ASN A 59 14.32 -23.80 14.77
C ASN A 59 13.56 -22.46 14.70
N ILE A 60 12.61 -22.24 15.61
CA ILE A 60 11.87 -20.97 15.77
C ILE A 60 12.81 -19.75 15.78
N GLY A 61 14.00 -19.86 16.38
CA GLY A 61 14.99 -18.79 16.40
C GLY A 61 15.49 -18.38 15.01
N MET A 62 15.66 -19.35 14.09
CA MET A 62 16.06 -19.06 12.70
C MET A 62 14.93 -18.41 11.91
N ILE A 63 13.69 -18.86 12.11
CA ILE A 63 12.51 -18.28 11.48
C ILE A 63 12.30 -16.85 11.98
N ALA A 64 12.43 -16.63 13.29
CA ALA A 64 12.36 -15.31 13.91
C ALA A 64 13.46 -14.38 13.37
N ALA A 65 14.69 -14.87 13.17
CA ALA A 65 15.76 -14.10 12.56
C ALA A 65 15.44 -13.65 11.12
N GLY A 66 14.75 -14.49 10.33
CA GLY A 66 14.26 -14.10 9.01
C GLY A 66 13.18 -13.01 9.08
N LEU A 67 12.25 -13.10 10.03
CA LEU A 67 11.28 -12.03 10.31
C LEU A 67 11.95 -10.74 10.78
N SER A 68 12.97 -10.83 11.64
CA SER A 68 13.74 -9.66 12.06
C SER A 68 14.44 -9.00 10.88
N THR A 69 14.98 -9.80 9.96
CA THR A 69 15.60 -9.32 8.72
C THR A 69 14.59 -8.55 7.87
N TYR A 70 13.36 -9.04 7.75
CA TYR A 70 12.28 -8.31 7.07
C TYR A 70 12.04 -6.92 7.66
N TYR A 71 11.91 -6.79 8.99
CA TYR A 71 11.68 -5.49 9.62
C TYR A 71 12.90 -4.55 9.54
N VAL A 72 14.11 -5.08 9.72
CA VAL A 72 15.35 -4.30 9.63
C VAL A 72 15.57 -3.80 8.20
N CYS A 73 15.42 -4.68 7.19
CA CYS A 73 15.48 -4.29 5.80
C CYS A 73 14.39 -3.28 5.45
N GLY A 74 13.15 -3.47 5.94
CA GLY A 74 12.06 -2.53 5.76
C GLY A 74 12.40 -1.14 6.28
N ALA A 75 12.98 -1.05 7.48
CA ALA A 75 13.43 0.21 8.07
C ALA A 75 14.52 0.90 7.23
N ILE A 76 15.53 0.17 6.79
CA ILE A 76 16.63 0.69 5.96
C ILE A 76 16.14 1.14 4.58
N VAL A 77 15.22 0.38 3.98
CA VAL A 77 14.70 0.64 2.63
C VAL A 77 13.67 1.77 2.63
N SER A 78 12.98 2.02 3.75
CA SER A 78 11.92 3.04 3.85
C SER A 78 12.32 4.46 3.40
N PRO A 79 13.48 5.04 3.78
CA PRO A 79 13.89 6.35 3.25
C PRO A 79 14.21 6.30 1.75
N ILE A 80 14.77 5.19 1.27
CA ILE A 80 15.15 5.02 -0.14
C ILE A 80 13.91 5.00 -1.02
N THR A 81 12.88 4.23 -0.63
CA THR A 81 11.62 4.18 -1.37
C THR A 81 10.85 5.48 -1.28
N GLY A 82 10.95 6.21 -0.16
CA GLY A 82 10.41 7.56 -0.01
C GLY A 82 10.99 8.52 -1.06
N MET A 83 12.32 8.61 -1.15
CA MET A 83 13.01 9.43 -2.17
C MET A 83 12.65 9.01 -3.59
N LEU A 84 12.51 7.70 -3.83
CA LEU A 84 12.11 7.16 -5.14
C LEU A 84 10.68 7.59 -5.50
N GLY A 85 9.76 7.58 -4.54
CA GLY A 85 8.38 8.00 -4.76
C GLY A 85 8.25 9.49 -5.04
N ASP A 86 9.06 10.31 -4.37
CA ASP A 86 9.10 11.75 -4.63
C ASP A 86 9.63 12.07 -6.04
N ARG A 87 10.59 11.27 -6.54
CA ARG A 87 11.23 11.49 -7.84
C ARG A 87 10.45 10.93 -9.03
N TYR A 88 9.94 9.70 -8.94
CA TYR A 88 9.29 9.00 -10.06
C TYR A 88 7.76 9.09 -10.03
N GLY A 89 7.19 9.55 -8.91
CA GLY A 89 5.75 9.66 -8.72
C GLY A 89 5.07 8.32 -8.39
N ALA A 90 3.85 8.41 -7.85
CA ALA A 90 3.17 7.26 -7.26
C ALA A 90 2.71 6.18 -8.25
N ARG A 91 2.40 6.51 -9.51
CA ARG A 91 1.90 5.55 -10.51
C ARG A 91 2.89 4.44 -10.87
N PRO A 92 4.10 4.74 -11.37
CA PRO A 92 5.07 3.70 -11.73
C PRO A 92 5.50 2.89 -10.50
N LEU A 93 5.56 3.52 -9.32
CA LEU A 93 5.88 2.83 -8.06
C LEU A 93 4.83 1.79 -7.68
N MET A 94 3.54 2.11 -7.79
CA MET A 94 2.48 1.13 -7.50
C MET A 94 2.53 -0.06 -8.46
N PHE A 95 2.85 0.17 -9.74
CA PHE A 95 2.93 -0.90 -10.73
C PHE A 95 4.13 -1.81 -10.47
N ALA A 96 5.29 -1.21 -10.19
CA ALA A 96 6.49 -1.93 -9.78
C ALA A 96 6.23 -2.73 -8.49
N CYS A 97 5.54 -2.15 -7.52
CA CYS A 97 5.16 -2.82 -6.28
C CYS A 97 4.25 -4.03 -6.53
N GLY A 98 3.23 -3.93 -7.39
CA GLY A 98 2.32 -5.03 -7.69
C GLY A 98 3.03 -6.23 -8.33
N LEU A 99 3.91 -5.96 -9.31
CA LEU A 99 4.74 -6.98 -9.95
C LEU A 99 5.76 -7.59 -8.98
N LEU A 100 6.42 -6.75 -8.18
CA LEU A 100 7.40 -7.22 -7.20
C LEU A 100 6.73 -8.06 -6.11
N TYR A 101 5.53 -7.67 -5.65
CA TYR A 101 4.74 -8.47 -4.71
C TYR A 101 4.39 -9.84 -5.27
N MET A 102 3.85 -9.87 -6.49
CA MET A 102 3.48 -11.12 -7.16
C MET A 102 4.71 -12.03 -7.29
N THR A 103 5.83 -11.49 -7.76
CA THR A 103 7.08 -12.25 -7.93
C THR A 103 7.61 -12.74 -6.58
N SER A 104 7.63 -11.89 -5.55
CA SER A 104 8.15 -12.25 -4.23
C SER A 104 7.35 -13.38 -3.59
N MET A 105 6.01 -13.32 -3.66
CA MET A 105 5.13 -14.33 -3.09
C MET A 105 5.23 -15.67 -3.82
N ILE A 106 5.37 -15.66 -5.16
CA ILE A 106 5.62 -16.88 -5.94
C ILE A 106 6.97 -17.50 -5.54
N LEU A 107 8.01 -16.67 -5.40
CA LEU A 107 9.33 -17.13 -4.97
C LEU A 107 9.31 -17.72 -3.56
N VAL A 108 8.56 -17.11 -2.64
CA VAL A 108 8.35 -17.64 -1.27
C VAL A 108 7.69 -19.03 -1.32
N GLY A 109 6.76 -19.26 -2.24
CA GLY A 109 6.18 -20.59 -2.46
C GLY A 109 7.18 -21.65 -2.94
N THR A 110 8.36 -21.26 -3.43
CA THR A 110 9.40 -22.17 -3.92
C THR A 110 10.57 -22.36 -2.95
N ILE A 111 10.44 -21.90 -1.70
CA ILE A 111 11.53 -21.97 -0.72
C ILE A 111 11.87 -23.43 -0.40
N THR A 112 13.13 -23.78 -0.60
CA THR A 112 13.73 -25.07 -0.21
C THR A 112 14.94 -24.89 0.72
N HIS A 113 15.50 -23.69 0.82
CA HIS A 113 16.67 -23.41 1.63
C HIS A 113 16.49 -22.16 2.49
N LEU A 114 17.17 -22.14 3.65
CA LEU A 114 17.07 -21.05 4.61
C LEU A 114 17.51 -19.70 4.03
N TRP A 115 18.55 -19.68 3.19
CA TRP A 115 19.02 -18.45 2.55
C TRP A 115 17.97 -17.83 1.61
N GLN A 116 17.13 -18.64 0.96
CA GLN A 116 16.04 -18.18 0.11
C GLN A 116 14.96 -17.48 0.93
N PHE A 117 14.69 -17.97 2.14
CA PHE A 117 13.79 -17.30 3.07
C PHE A 117 14.31 -15.90 3.44
N PHE A 118 15.59 -15.76 3.80
CA PHE A 118 16.17 -14.44 4.08
C PHE A 118 16.10 -13.48 2.89
N LEU A 119 16.34 -13.96 1.66
CA LEU A 119 16.31 -13.12 0.46
C LEU A 119 14.88 -12.77 0.01
N TYR A 120 14.02 -13.78 -0.17
CA TYR A 120 12.67 -13.58 -0.73
C TYR A 120 11.72 -12.97 0.31
N PHE A 121 11.77 -13.49 1.54
CA PHE A 121 10.92 -13.02 2.63
C PHE A 121 11.50 -11.78 3.32
N GLY A 122 12.80 -11.79 3.63
CA GLY A 122 13.44 -10.66 4.30
C GLY A 122 13.58 -9.44 3.38
N VAL A 123 14.27 -9.60 2.25
CA VAL A 123 14.68 -8.46 1.42
C VAL A 123 13.60 -8.08 0.38
N MET A 124 13.14 -9.01 -0.45
CA MET A 124 12.20 -8.66 -1.53
C MET A 124 10.84 -8.20 -1.00
N LEU A 125 10.27 -8.91 -0.02
CA LEU A 125 8.99 -8.54 0.57
C LEU A 125 9.06 -7.23 1.37
N SER A 126 10.18 -6.93 2.05
CA SER A 126 10.33 -5.64 2.74
C SER A 126 10.46 -4.47 1.77
N ILE A 127 11.18 -4.65 0.66
CA ILE A 127 11.24 -3.65 -0.42
C ILE A 127 9.83 -3.39 -0.96
N THR A 128 9.09 -4.46 -1.24
CA THR A 128 7.71 -4.37 -1.74
C THR A 128 6.81 -3.60 -0.76
N GLN A 129 6.87 -3.93 0.54
CA GLN A 129 6.08 -3.24 1.57
C GLN A 129 6.42 -1.74 1.65
N SER A 130 7.71 -1.40 1.62
CA SER A 130 8.19 -0.03 1.65
C SER A 130 7.80 0.76 0.39
N LEU A 131 7.75 0.12 -0.79
CA LEU A 131 7.23 0.75 -2.01
C LEU A 131 5.72 0.98 -1.95
N ALA A 132 4.94 0.09 -1.31
CA ALA A 132 3.49 0.23 -1.20
C ALA A 132 3.07 1.39 -0.28
N MET A 133 3.82 1.64 0.80
CA MET A 133 3.48 2.67 1.80
C MET A 133 3.60 4.10 1.28
N VAL A 134 4.56 4.37 0.39
CA VAL A 134 4.84 5.71 -0.15
C VAL A 134 3.65 6.30 -0.93
N PRO A 135 3.12 5.65 -2.00
CA PRO A 135 1.98 6.17 -2.73
C PRO A 135 0.70 6.16 -1.88
N LEU A 136 0.61 5.25 -0.90
CA LEU A 136 -0.53 5.16 0.01
C LEU A 136 -0.63 6.42 0.89
N LEU A 137 0.44 6.77 1.60
CA LEU A 137 0.48 7.97 2.45
C LEU A 137 0.37 9.27 1.64
N ALA A 138 1.08 9.36 0.51
CA ALA A 138 1.02 10.53 -0.38
C ALA A 138 -0.39 10.77 -0.94
N SER A 139 -1.15 9.70 -1.21
CA SER A 139 -2.51 9.83 -1.73
C SER A 139 -3.50 10.23 -0.65
N VAL A 140 -3.39 9.69 0.57
CA VAL A 140 -4.25 10.12 1.69
C VAL A 140 -4.04 11.60 1.98
N SER A 141 -2.78 12.04 2.08
CA SER A 141 -2.44 13.45 2.36
C SER A 141 -2.83 14.39 1.22
N GLY A 142 -2.75 13.92 -0.03
CA GLY A 142 -3.19 14.68 -1.20
C GLY A 142 -4.71 14.85 -1.30
N TRP A 143 -5.49 13.81 -0.97
CA TRP A 143 -6.95 13.82 -1.14
C TRP A 143 -7.72 14.36 0.06
N PHE A 144 -7.17 14.26 1.28
CA PHE A 144 -7.83 14.72 2.51
C PHE A 144 -7.01 15.83 3.18
N LYS A 145 -7.39 17.10 2.95
CA LYS A 145 -6.81 18.24 3.69
C LYS A 145 -7.52 18.46 5.03
N VAL A 146 -8.81 18.14 5.09
CA VAL A 146 -9.63 18.21 6.30
C VAL A 146 -10.02 16.78 6.70
N LYS A 147 -9.94 16.45 7.99
CA LYS A 147 -10.18 15.10 8.56
C LYS A 147 -9.17 14.01 8.12
N LEU A 148 -7.90 14.38 7.88
CA LEU A 148 -6.83 13.42 7.57
C LEU A 148 -6.73 12.29 8.61
N GLY A 149 -6.81 12.62 9.90
CA GLY A 149 -6.77 11.62 10.98
C GLY A 149 -7.90 10.58 10.92
N LEU A 150 -9.10 10.98 10.47
CA LEU A 150 -10.22 10.06 10.31
C LEU A 150 -10.02 9.17 9.07
N ALA A 151 -9.55 9.74 7.96
CA ALA A 151 -9.23 8.98 6.75
C ALA A 151 -8.13 7.95 7.00
N THR A 152 -7.05 8.35 7.68
CA THR A 152 -5.99 7.41 8.09
C THR A 152 -6.53 6.38 9.07
N GLY A 153 -7.33 6.77 10.05
CA GLY A 153 -7.93 5.83 11.01
C GLY A 153 -8.76 4.74 10.32
N ILE A 154 -9.62 5.12 9.37
CA ILE A 154 -10.42 4.18 8.56
C ILE A 154 -9.50 3.28 7.72
N LEU A 155 -8.44 3.85 7.13
CA LEU A 155 -7.50 3.09 6.31
C LEU A 155 -6.80 1.98 7.11
N TRP A 156 -6.32 2.31 8.32
CA TRP A 156 -5.70 1.34 9.22
C TRP A 156 -6.72 0.33 9.78
N ALA A 157 -7.93 0.78 10.10
CA ALA A 157 -9.02 -0.12 10.51
C ALA A 157 -9.38 -1.12 9.41
N ALA A 158 -9.45 -0.68 8.16
CA ALA A 158 -9.68 -1.57 7.02
C ALA A 158 -8.54 -2.60 6.85
N GLY A 159 -7.29 -2.20 7.06
CA GLY A 159 -6.15 -3.12 7.10
C GLY A 159 -6.31 -4.21 8.17
N GLY A 160 -6.72 -3.82 9.39
CA GLY A 160 -6.98 -4.76 10.48
C GLY A 160 -8.15 -5.72 10.21
N ILE A 161 -9.28 -5.20 9.73
CA ILE A 161 -10.46 -6.01 9.36
C ILE A 161 -10.12 -6.97 8.21
N GLY A 162 -9.37 -6.49 7.22
CA GLY A 162 -8.92 -7.31 6.11
C GLY A 162 -8.00 -8.43 6.57
N ALA A 163 -7.02 -8.14 7.43
CA ALA A 163 -6.16 -9.16 8.04
C ALA A 163 -6.97 -10.20 8.84
N ALA A 164 -7.93 -9.75 9.66
CA ALA A 164 -8.79 -10.64 10.45
C ALA A 164 -9.69 -11.54 9.58
N THR A 165 -10.13 -11.07 8.41
CA THR A 165 -10.97 -11.84 7.49
C THR A 165 -10.14 -12.79 6.61
N ILE A 166 -8.96 -12.34 6.19
CA ILE A 166 -8.04 -13.12 5.36
C ILE A 166 -7.42 -14.26 6.18
N ALA A 167 -7.08 -14.04 7.45
CA ALA A 167 -6.45 -15.06 8.30
C ALA A 167 -7.16 -16.44 8.29
N PRO A 168 -8.47 -16.56 8.58
CA PRO A 168 -9.17 -17.85 8.51
C PRO A 168 -9.28 -18.39 7.08
N SER A 169 -9.39 -17.51 6.08
CA SER A 169 -9.41 -17.92 4.67
C SER A 169 -8.07 -18.56 4.26
N VAL A 170 -6.96 -18.01 4.72
CA VAL A 170 -5.62 -18.54 4.48
C VAL A 170 -5.39 -19.83 5.24
N ALA A 171 -5.85 -19.95 6.49
CA ALA A 171 -5.79 -21.20 7.25
C ALA A 171 -6.52 -22.34 6.52
N ASN A 172 -7.74 -22.10 6.04
CA ASN A 172 -8.49 -23.09 5.26
C ASN A 172 -7.78 -23.49 3.95
N LEU A 173 -7.13 -22.53 3.27
CA LEU A 173 -6.33 -22.81 2.08
C LEU A 173 -5.09 -23.64 2.41
N LEU A 174 -4.44 -23.34 3.52
CA LEU A 174 -3.25 -24.06 3.99
C LEU A 174 -3.56 -25.55 4.19
N ASP A 175 -4.69 -25.85 4.81
CA ASP A 175 -5.16 -27.22 5.05
C ASP A 175 -5.55 -27.94 3.74
N ALA A 176 -6.07 -27.22 2.75
CA ALA A 176 -6.60 -27.81 1.51
C ALA A 176 -5.55 -28.05 0.41
N VAL A 177 -4.65 -27.09 0.20
CA VAL A 177 -3.71 -27.09 -0.96
C VAL A 177 -2.24 -26.93 -0.57
N GLY A 178 -1.95 -26.88 0.74
CA GLY A 178 -0.60 -26.72 1.27
C GLY A 178 -0.08 -25.29 1.22
N TRP A 179 1.00 -25.05 1.96
CA TRP A 179 1.53 -23.70 2.15
C TRP A 179 2.11 -23.09 0.86
N GLN A 180 2.81 -23.87 0.01
CA GLN A 180 3.40 -23.36 -1.23
C GLN A 180 2.35 -22.78 -2.20
N SER A 181 1.29 -23.55 -2.43
CA SER A 181 0.18 -23.16 -3.32
C SER A 181 -0.57 -21.96 -2.74
N THR A 182 -0.75 -21.93 -1.41
CA THR A 182 -1.44 -20.84 -0.70
C THR A 182 -0.73 -19.50 -0.90
N PHE A 183 0.60 -19.44 -0.70
CA PHE A 183 1.36 -18.21 -0.94
C PHE A 183 1.35 -17.78 -2.40
N THR A 184 1.40 -18.74 -3.33
CA THR A 184 1.29 -18.47 -4.77
C THR A 184 -0.06 -17.84 -5.12
N ILE A 185 -1.17 -18.41 -4.63
CA ILE A 185 -2.53 -17.90 -4.87
C ILE A 185 -2.68 -16.49 -4.29
N ILE A 186 -2.22 -16.26 -3.06
CA ILE A 186 -2.27 -14.94 -2.41
C ILE A 186 -1.42 -13.92 -3.17
N GLY A 187 -0.23 -14.33 -3.62
CA GLY A 187 0.66 -13.51 -4.44
C GLY A 187 0.04 -13.06 -5.75
N VAL A 188 -0.58 -14.00 -6.48
CA VAL A 188 -1.27 -13.72 -7.75
C VAL A 188 -2.51 -12.86 -7.52
N ALA A 189 -3.34 -13.19 -6.53
CA ALA A 189 -4.57 -12.44 -6.24
C ALA A 189 -4.26 -11.01 -5.74
N GLY A 190 -3.35 -10.88 -4.77
CA GLY A 190 -2.95 -9.60 -4.19
C GLY A 190 -2.14 -8.74 -5.16
N GLY A 191 -1.15 -9.34 -5.84
CA GLY A 191 -0.31 -8.65 -6.81
C GLY A 191 -1.09 -8.26 -8.07
N GLY A 192 -1.98 -9.14 -8.54
CA GLY A 192 -2.92 -8.84 -9.62
C GLY A 192 -3.87 -7.70 -9.25
N THR A 193 -4.40 -7.69 -8.03
CA THR A 193 -5.25 -6.60 -7.54
C THR A 193 -4.47 -5.28 -7.48
N LEU A 194 -3.27 -5.26 -6.88
CA LEU A 194 -2.42 -4.07 -6.83
C LEU A 194 -2.08 -3.55 -8.23
N THR A 195 -1.75 -4.45 -9.17
CA THR A 195 -1.43 -4.11 -10.55
C THR A 195 -2.65 -3.57 -11.29
N LEU A 196 -3.83 -4.18 -11.15
CA LEU A 196 -5.07 -3.67 -11.73
C LEU A 196 -5.46 -2.31 -11.14
N LEU A 197 -5.27 -2.11 -9.85
CA LEU A 197 -5.57 -0.85 -9.19
C LEU A 197 -4.70 0.28 -9.75
N THR A 198 -3.47 0.01 -10.22
CA THR A 198 -2.61 1.04 -10.84
C THR A 198 -3.23 1.67 -12.09
N VAL A 199 -4.02 0.91 -12.85
CA VAL A 199 -4.71 1.39 -14.06
C VAL A 199 -5.77 2.42 -13.68
N PHE A 200 -6.45 2.20 -12.54
CA PHE A 200 -7.49 3.10 -12.03
C PHE A 200 -6.94 4.19 -11.10
N PHE A 201 -5.72 4.03 -10.59
CA PHE A 201 -5.15 4.95 -9.62
C PHE A 201 -4.74 6.29 -10.27
N ARG A 202 -5.34 7.37 -9.80
CA ARG A 202 -4.92 8.75 -10.05
C ARG A 202 -4.44 9.36 -8.73
N SER A 203 -3.13 9.47 -8.60
CA SER A 203 -2.45 9.80 -7.34
C SER A 203 -2.67 11.24 -6.87
N LYS A 204 -3.08 12.17 -7.75
CA LYS A 204 -3.31 13.57 -7.39
C LYS A 204 -4.74 14.00 -7.74
N PRO A 205 -5.43 14.76 -6.86
CA PRO A 205 -6.70 15.42 -7.20
C PRO A 205 -6.56 16.33 -8.43
N ALA A 206 -5.37 16.93 -8.61
CA ALA A 206 -5.01 17.74 -9.76
C ALA A 206 -5.08 16.97 -11.09
N ASP A 207 -4.69 15.68 -11.10
CA ASP A 207 -4.76 14.83 -12.29
C ASP A 207 -6.21 14.45 -12.67
N ALA A 208 -7.15 14.68 -11.74
CA ALA A 208 -8.58 14.46 -11.95
C ALA A 208 -9.36 15.77 -12.18
N ASN A 209 -8.69 16.94 -12.24
CA ASN A 209 -9.31 18.27 -12.23
C ASN A 209 -10.26 18.49 -11.03
N LEU A 210 -9.94 17.91 -9.87
CA LEU A 210 -10.76 17.98 -8.67
C LEU A 210 -9.99 18.61 -7.51
N MET A 211 -10.71 19.34 -6.66
CA MET A 211 -10.15 19.87 -5.42
C MET A 211 -10.02 18.76 -4.38
N ALA A 212 -8.97 18.83 -3.56
CA ALA A 212 -8.84 17.98 -2.38
C ALA A 212 -10.04 18.18 -1.44
N PHE A 213 -10.46 17.13 -0.73
CA PHE A 213 -11.59 17.19 0.17
C PHE A 213 -11.34 18.21 1.28
N GLY A 214 -12.18 19.26 1.32
CA GLY A 214 -12.06 20.38 2.24
C GLY A 214 -11.22 21.57 1.77
N ALA A 215 -10.76 21.60 0.50
CA ALA A 215 -10.09 22.78 -0.05
C ALA A 215 -11.10 23.87 -0.45
N THR A 216 -11.00 25.06 0.14
CA THR A 216 -11.74 26.27 -0.28
C THR A 216 -11.04 26.95 -1.47
N PRO A 217 -11.77 27.61 -2.40
CA PRO A 217 -11.19 28.25 -3.59
C PRO A 217 -10.15 29.35 -3.31
N GLN A 218 -10.06 29.87 -2.08
CA GLN A 218 -9.22 31.00 -1.70
C GLN A 218 -7.73 30.66 -1.48
N MET A 219 -7.34 29.37 -1.44
CA MET A 219 -5.93 28.98 -1.26
C MET A 219 -5.09 29.01 -2.55
N MET A 220 -5.68 29.38 -3.69
CA MET A 220 -4.97 29.38 -4.99
C MET A 220 -4.12 30.62 -5.22
N PHE A 221 -4.36 31.72 -4.50
CA PHE A 221 -3.55 32.93 -4.57
C PHE A 221 -2.83 33.13 -3.24
N PRO A 222 -1.51 32.99 -3.19
CA PRO A 222 -0.80 33.36 -2.00
C PRO A 222 -0.91 34.88 -1.79
N ARG A 223 -1.31 35.30 -0.59
CA ARG A 223 -1.61 36.69 -0.20
C ARG A 223 -0.46 37.70 -0.39
N TRP A 224 0.71 37.29 -0.87
CA TRP A 224 1.86 38.18 -1.04
C TRP A 224 1.77 39.11 -2.26
N PHE A 225 0.70 39.02 -3.07
CA PHE A 225 0.38 40.04 -4.08
C PHE A 225 -0.39 41.25 -3.53
N GLU A 226 -0.84 41.22 -2.26
CA GLU A 226 -1.60 42.34 -1.67
C GLU A 226 -0.73 43.42 -1.01
N VAL A 227 0.61 43.32 -1.04
CA VAL A 227 1.49 44.35 -0.46
C VAL A 227 2.51 44.85 -1.47
N ARG A 228 2.10 45.85 -2.25
CA ARG A 228 2.86 47.08 -2.50
C ARG A 228 1.97 48.04 -3.30
N LYS A 229 1.29 48.92 -2.58
CA LYS A 229 0.92 50.25 -3.09
C LYS A 229 2.02 51.22 -2.69
#